data_AF-A0A7K3L3B1-F1
#
_entry.id   AF-A0A7K3L3B1-F1
#
_cell.length_a   1.000
_cell.length_b   1.000
_cell.length_c   1.000
_cell.angle_alpha   90.00
_cell.angle_beta   90.00
_cell.angle_gamma   90.00
#
_symmetry.space_group_name_H-M   'P 1'
#
loop_
_entity.id
_entity.type
_entity.pdbx_description
1 polymer ?
#
loop_
_entity_poly.entity_id
_entity_poly.type
_entity_poly.pdbx_seq_one_letter_code
_entity_poly.pdbx_strand_id
1 'polypeptide(L)'
;MTPHIKYFVTDIDGTLTDGKVYMGPSGEAMKAFSIKDGYALSFLLKEADIEPVVITGRTSAIVEGRCRELGIASVSQGVTDKLPKLVEVVGEDCLGECAYFGDDVLDLACMAAVSQAGGIVGCPADAVREVRAAADYVCNQDAGDGAGREFIEWLLAPRVDENEVRSRIRQAVEHMEQMLASNPEDGVYETNDWLTVTVKRVSTDYAANRKLESHRKHVDIQWIIEGEEAIDIASVSSLSLETPYDPKEDVAFWERKASMTRVVLREGSYVVLYPKDAHMPCIAVSEPAAIRVAIGKVRVG
;
A
#
# COMPACT_ATOMS: atom_id res chain seq x y z
N MET A 1 -2.67 -8.97 -11.51
CA MET A 1 -3.67 -7.89 -11.69
C MET A 1 -4.31 -7.66 -10.34
N THR A 2 -4.49 -6.42 -9.92
CA THR A 2 -5.23 -6.08 -8.70
C THR A 2 -6.69 -6.52 -8.86
N PRO A 3 -7.30 -7.19 -7.87
CA PRO A 3 -8.70 -7.59 -7.94
C PRO A 3 -9.60 -6.36 -8.16
N HIS A 4 -10.55 -6.46 -9.09
CA HIS A 4 -11.56 -5.43 -9.27
C HIS A 4 -12.70 -5.70 -8.29
N ILE A 5 -12.76 -4.94 -7.19
CA ILE A 5 -13.76 -5.13 -6.14
C ILE A 5 -15.04 -4.37 -6.48
N LYS A 6 -16.19 -5.04 -6.35
CA LYS A 6 -17.54 -4.47 -6.47
C LYS A 6 -18.31 -4.53 -5.16
N TYR A 7 -17.99 -5.48 -4.28
CA TYR A 7 -18.72 -5.67 -3.02
C TYR A 7 -17.77 -5.59 -1.83
N PHE A 8 -18.13 -4.79 -0.83
CA PHE A 8 -17.49 -4.79 0.48
C PHE A 8 -18.42 -5.50 1.47
N VAL A 9 -18.11 -6.75 1.79
CA VAL A 9 -18.91 -7.58 2.69
C VAL A 9 -18.34 -7.50 4.09
N THR A 10 -19.17 -7.26 5.09
CA THR A 10 -18.73 -7.14 6.47
C THR A 10 -19.68 -7.80 7.46
N ASP A 11 -19.11 -8.39 8.51
CA ASP A 11 -19.85 -8.64 9.74
C ASP A 11 -20.10 -7.32 10.52
N ILE A 12 -20.90 -7.38 11.59
CA ILE A 12 -21.12 -6.28 12.51
C ILE A 12 -20.33 -6.45 13.81
N ASP A 13 -20.52 -7.58 14.51
CA ASP A 13 -20.22 -7.71 15.93
C ASP A 13 -18.82 -8.27 16.14
N GLY A 14 -17.89 -7.39 16.52
CA GLY A 14 -16.46 -7.71 16.56
C GLY A 14 -15.74 -7.26 15.28
N THR A 15 -16.47 -6.62 14.37
CA THR A 15 -15.92 -6.06 13.13
C THR A 15 -16.15 -4.54 13.05
N LEU A 16 -17.41 -4.11 12.90
CA LEU A 16 -17.79 -2.68 12.92
C LEU A 16 -18.14 -2.16 14.31
N THR A 17 -18.24 -3.06 15.29
CA THR A 17 -18.43 -2.77 16.71
C THR A 17 -17.30 -3.39 17.53
N ASP A 18 -17.19 -2.99 18.79
CA ASP A 18 -16.19 -3.49 19.74
C ASP A 18 -16.41 -4.95 20.22
N GLY A 19 -17.27 -5.70 19.52
CA GLY A 19 -17.63 -7.09 19.87
C GLY A 19 -18.51 -7.25 21.10
N LYS A 20 -18.87 -6.17 21.79
CA LYS A 20 -19.66 -6.24 23.03
C LYS A 20 -21.15 -6.13 22.76
N VAL A 21 -21.93 -6.92 23.48
CA VAL A 21 -23.38 -6.78 23.57
C VAL A 21 -23.73 -6.11 24.89
N TYR A 22 -24.13 -4.84 24.84
CA TYR A 22 -24.54 -4.11 26.03
C TYR A 22 -26.00 -4.39 26.33
N MET A 23 -26.25 -5.14 27.41
CA MET A 23 -27.57 -5.62 27.79
C MET A 23 -28.24 -4.69 28.82
N GLY A 24 -29.50 -4.35 28.58
CA GLY A 24 -30.39 -3.72 29.55
C GLY A 24 -31.48 -4.69 30.06
N PRO A 25 -32.40 -4.21 30.91
CA PRO A 25 -33.44 -5.07 31.51
C PRO A 25 -34.38 -5.75 30.51
N SER A 26 -34.49 -5.21 29.30
CA SER A 26 -35.37 -5.72 28.23
C SER A 26 -34.62 -6.40 27.08
N GLY A 27 -33.32 -6.67 27.23
CA GLY A 27 -32.48 -7.25 26.18
C GLY A 27 -31.37 -6.31 25.71
N GLU A 28 -30.93 -6.46 24.47
CA GLU A 28 -29.85 -5.67 23.88
C GLU A 28 -30.21 -4.17 23.83
N ALA A 29 -29.42 -3.35 24.52
CA ALA A 29 -29.70 -1.93 24.73
C ALA A 29 -28.86 -1.03 23.83
N MET A 30 -27.60 -1.38 23.54
CA MET A 30 -26.74 -0.59 22.65
C MET A 30 -25.68 -1.43 21.95
N LYS A 31 -25.18 -0.89 20.84
CA LYS A 31 -23.93 -1.25 20.17
C LYS A 31 -23.15 0.04 19.91
N ALA A 32 -21.83 -0.01 20.03
CA ALA A 32 -20.97 1.12 19.70
C ALA A 32 -20.42 0.94 18.28
N PHE A 33 -20.53 1.99 17.45
CA PHE A 33 -19.96 2.03 16.10
C PHE A 33 -19.04 3.23 15.97
N SER A 34 -17.96 3.09 15.20
CA SER A 34 -17.08 4.22 14.93
C SER A 34 -17.61 5.13 13.83
N ILE A 35 -17.46 6.44 14.04
CA ILE A 35 -17.79 7.47 13.04
C ILE A 35 -16.82 7.40 11.85
N LYS A 36 -15.56 7.00 12.09
CA LYS A 36 -14.54 6.88 11.05
C LYS A 36 -14.91 5.80 10.04
N ASP A 37 -15.38 4.65 10.54
CA ASP A 37 -15.86 3.54 9.71
C ASP A 37 -17.11 3.97 8.93
N GLY A 38 -18.01 4.71 9.58
CA GLY A 38 -19.19 5.27 8.91
C GLY A 38 -18.85 6.14 7.70
N TYR A 39 -17.80 6.98 7.78
CA TYR A 39 -17.34 7.76 6.62
C TYR A 39 -16.82 6.85 5.50
N ALA A 40 -16.04 5.82 5.83
CA ALA A 40 -15.52 4.90 4.82
C ALA A 40 -16.64 4.15 4.09
N LEU A 41 -17.57 3.58 4.86
CA LEU A 41 -18.68 2.79 4.33
C LEU A 41 -19.65 3.61 3.48
N SER A 42 -19.95 4.85 3.89
CA SER A 42 -20.95 5.69 3.20
C SER A 42 -20.37 6.55 2.06
N PHE A 43 -19.12 6.98 2.18
CA PHE A 43 -18.50 7.92 1.25
C PHE A 43 -17.42 7.26 0.40
N LEU A 44 -16.40 6.65 1.02
CA LEU A 44 -15.25 6.12 0.26
C LEU A 44 -15.64 4.97 -0.66
N LEU A 45 -16.44 4.01 -0.18
CA LEU A 45 -16.91 2.90 -1.00
C LEU A 45 -17.78 3.39 -2.17
N LYS A 46 -18.61 4.40 -1.94
CA LYS A 46 -19.46 4.99 -2.97
C LYS A 46 -18.65 5.68 -4.08
N GLU A 47 -17.63 6.45 -3.72
CA GLU A 47 -16.73 7.09 -4.71
C GLU A 47 -15.98 6.06 -5.55
N ALA A 48 -15.75 4.86 -4.99
CA ALA A 48 -15.10 3.75 -5.67
C ALA A 48 -16.08 2.82 -6.42
N ASP A 49 -17.37 3.12 -6.45
CA ASP A 49 -18.43 2.25 -7.01
C ASP A 49 -18.45 0.83 -6.41
N ILE A 50 -18.20 0.74 -5.09
CA ILE A 50 -18.24 -0.50 -4.31
C ILE A 50 -19.50 -0.51 -3.43
N GLU A 51 -20.30 -1.57 -3.54
CA GLU A 51 -21.51 -1.77 -2.75
C GLU A 51 -21.18 -2.39 -1.39
N PRO A 52 -21.51 -1.73 -0.25
CA PRO A 52 -21.42 -2.34 1.06
C PRO A 52 -22.54 -3.38 1.28
N VAL A 53 -22.17 -4.55 1.80
CA VAL A 53 -23.05 -5.67 2.13
C VAL A 53 -22.82 -6.08 3.59
N VAL A 54 -23.88 -6.17 4.38
CA VAL A 54 -23.82 -6.61 5.78
C VAL A 54 -24.40 -8.01 5.91
N ILE A 55 -23.63 -8.93 6.51
CA ILE A 55 -24.10 -10.28 6.88
C ILE A 55 -23.74 -10.55 8.33
N THR A 56 -24.74 -10.58 9.21
CA THR A 56 -24.54 -10.76 10.64
C THR A 56 -25.47 -11.83 11.23
N GLY A 57 -24.95 -12.56 12.23
CA GLY A 57 -25.68 -13.61 12.93
C GLY A 57 -26.74 -13.09 13.90
N ARG A 58 -26.64 -11.84 14.35
CA ARG A 58 -27.61 -11.23 15.27
C ARG A 58 -28.67 -10.45 14.50
N THR A 59 -29.82 -10.24 15.15
CA THR A 59 -30.89 -9.39 14.65
C THR A 59 -31.14 -8.27 15.66
N SER A 60 -31.06 -7.02 15.21
CA SER A 60 -31.35 -5.86 16.06
C SER A 60 -31.84 -4.66 15.24
N ALA A 61 -32.78 -3.89 15.81
CA ALA A 61 -33.19 -2.60 15.24
C ALA A 61 -32.04 -1.56 15.23
N ILE A 62 -31.02 -1.76 16.08
CA ILE A 62 -29.82 -0.92 16.15
C ILE A 62 -29.03 -1.02 14.84
N VAL A 63 -28.77 -2.24 14.36
CA VAL A 63 -28.07 -2.49 13.09
C VAL A 63 -28.89 -1.96 11.91
N GLU A 64 -30.21 -2.19 11.90
CA GLU A 64 -31.09 -1.62 10.86
C GLU A 64 -31.02 -0.10 10.81
N GLY A 65 -31.07 0.56 11.97
CA GLY A 65 -30.97 2.01 12.08
C GLY A 65 -29.64 2.53 11.56
N ARG A 66 -28.53 1.89 11.95
CA ARG A 66 -27.19 2.27 11.52
C ARG A 66 -26.97 2.05 10.02
N CYS A 67 -27.37 0.91 9.49
CA CYS A 67 -27.25 0.63 8.05
C CYS A 67 -28.07 1.62 7.22
N ARG A 68 -29.28 1.96 7.68
CA ARG A 68 -30.14 2.98 7.03
C ARG A 68 -29.49 4.36 7.05
N GLU A 69 -28.89 4.77 8.17
CA GLU A 69 -28.15 6.03 8.29
C GLU A 69 -26.98 6.10 7.30
N LEU A 70 -26.26 4.99 7.12
CA LEU A 70 -25.12 4.89 6.21
C LEU A 70 -25.50 4.65 4.74
N GLY A 71 -26.79 4.42 4.45
CA GLY A 71 -27.28 4.13 3.10
C GLY A 71 -26.98 2.71 2.60
N ILE A 72 -26.70 1.76 3.50
CA ILE A 72 -26.42 0.36 3.17
C ILE A 72 -27.76 -0.36 2.93
N ALA A 73 -28.03 -0.73 1.69
CA ALA A 73 -29.28 -1.40 1.30
C ALA A 73 -29.24 -2.91 1.51
N SER A 74 -28.08 -3.54 1.25
CA SER A 74 -27.88 -4.98 1.28
C SER A 74 -27.53 -5.45 2.70
N VAL A 75 -28.56 -5.72 3.52
CA VAL A 75 -28.40 -6.09 4.94
C VAL A 75 -29.11 -7.41 5.23
N SER A 76 -28.35 -8.42 5.65
CA SER A 76 -28.84 -9.73 6.05
C SER A 76 -28.52 -9.99 7.54
N GLN A 77 -29.58 -10.05 8.36
CA GLN A 77 -29.49 -10.30 9.80
C GLN A 77 -30.02 -11.69 10.16
N GLY A 78 -29.59 -12.22 11.31
CA GLY A 78 -30.01 -13.54 11.79
C GLY A 78 -29.41 -14.71 10.99
N VAL A 79 -28.26 -14.48 10.35
CA VAL A 79 -27.61 -15.43 9.44
C VAL A 79 -26.55 -16.23 10.18
N THR A 80 -26.82 -17.51 10.41
CA THR A 80 -25.87 -18.43 11.09
C THR A 80 -24.90 -19.09 10.13
N ASP A 81 -25.35 -19.44 8.92
CA ASP A 81 -24.51 -19.92 7.83
C ASP A 81 -24.31 -18.80 6.79
N LYS A 82 -23.17 -18.11 6.90
CA LYS A 82 -22.91 -16.89 6.14
C LYS A 82 -22.54 -17.14 4.68
N LEU A 83 -21.92 -18.28 4.35
CA LEU A 83 -21.43 -18.53 2.99
C LEU A 83 -22.57 -18.68 1.96
N PRO A 84 -23.62 -19.48 2.20
CA PRO A 84 -24.77 -19.53 1.29
C PRO A 84 -25.45 -18.18 1.13
N LYS A 85 -25.53 -17.38 2.21
CA LYS A 85 -26.11 -16.04 2.16
C LYS A 85 -25.24 -15.08 1.36
N LEU A 86 -23.92 -15.14 1.52
CA LEU A 86 -22.98 -14.39 0.71
C LEU A 86 -23.23 -14.69 -0.77
N VAL A 87 -23.22 -15.96 -1.16
CA VAL A 87 -23.47 -16.40 -2.54
C VAL A 87 -24.83 -15.94 -3.06
N GLU A 88 -25.88 -15.98 -2.23
CA GLU A 88 -27.21 -15.47 -2.58
C GLU A 88 -27.21 -13.96 -2.88
N VAL A 89 -26.45 -13.18 -2.11
CA VAL A 89 -26.44 -11.71 -2.21
C VAL A 89 -25.55 -11.21 -3.35
N VAL A 90 -24.33 -11.74 -3.49
CA VAL A 90 -23.37 -11.25 -4.49
C VAL A 90 -23.35 -12.07 -5.78
N GLY A 91 -23.81 -13.32 -5.74
CA GLY A 91 -23.68 -14.28 -6.85
C GLY A 91 -22.36 -15.06 -6.82
N GLU A 92 -22.42 -16.35 -7.16
CA GLU A 92 -21.26 -17.26 -7.11
C GLU A 92 -20.08 -16.78 -7.97
N ASP A 93 -20.35 -16.28 -9.18
CA ASP A 93 -19.35 -15.76 -10.10
C ASP A 93 -18.70 -14.44 -9.64
N CYS A 94 -19.28 -13.77 -8.64
CA CYS A 94 -18.81 -12.47 -8.13
C CYS A 94 -18.00 -12.60 -6.84
N LEU A 95 -17.75 -13.81 -6.33
CA LEU A 95 -16.94 -14.01 -5.12
C LEU A 95 -15.53 -13.42 -5.26
N GLY A 96 -14.95 -13.46 -6.47
CA GLY A 96 -13.65 -12.86 -6.78
C GLY A 96 -13.66 -11.33 -6.83
N GLU A 97 -14.84 -10.72 -6.88
CA GLU A 97 -15.05 -9.27 -6.88
C GLU A 97 -15.44 -8.76 -5.48
N CYS A 98 -15.29 -9.59 -4.44
CA CYS A 98 -15.60 -9.23 -3.06
C CYS A 98 -14.34 -8.89 -2.26
N ALA A 99 -14.47 -7.88 -1.39
CA ALA A 99 -13.64 -7.71 -0.22
C ALA A 99 -14.45 -8.15 1.01
N TYR A 100 -13.98 -9.14 1.78
CA TYR A 100 -14.66 -9.60 2.99
C TYR A 100 -13.91 -9.16 4.25
N PHE A 101 -14.62 -8.53 5.19
CA PHE A 101 -14.08 -8.06 6.47
C PHE A 101 -14.81 -8.72 7.64
N GLY A 102 -14.09 -9.51 8.45
CA GLY A 102 -14.68 -10.27 9.56
C GLY A 102 -13.65 -10.55 10.66
N ASP A 103 -14.11 -11.07 11.80
CA ASP A 103 -13.28 -11.19 13.01
C ASP A 103 -13.29 -12.55 13.71
N ASP A 104 -14.29 -13.41 13.45
CA ASP A 104 -14.45 -14.70 14.15
C ASP A 104 -14.50 -15.91 13.20
N VAL A 105 -14.46 -17.11 13.75
CA VAL A 105 -14.41 -18.39 13.03
C VAL A 105 -15.60 -18.59 12.08
N LEU A 106 -16.73 -17.94 12.34
CA LEU A 106 -17.93 -17.98 11.49
C LEU A 106 -17.71 -17.29 10.14
N ASP A 107 -16.72 -16.40 10.04
CA ASP A 107 -16.38 -15.68 8.82
C ASP A 107 -15.39 -16.45 7.93
N LEU A 108 -14.66 -17.42 8.49
CA LEU A 108 -13.59 -18.14 7.77
C LEU A 108 -14.08 -18.84 6.50
N ALA A 109 -15.30 -19.37 6.50
CA ALA A 109 -15.88 -20.02 5.31
C ALA A 109 -16.08 -19.02 4.16
N CYS A 110 -16.60 -17.82 4.47
CA CYS A 110 -16.74 -16.73 3.50
C CYS A 110 -15.38 -16.22 3.04
N MET A 111 -14.46 -15.97 3.97
CA MET A 111 -13.11 -15.49 3.66
C MET A 111 -12.38 -16.48 2.74
N ALA A 112 -12.44 -17.78 3.05
CA ALA A 112 -11.82 -18.81 2.22
C ALA A 112 -12.41 -18.82 0.79
N ALA A 113 -13.73 -18.74 0.64
CA ALA A 113 -14.39 -18.72 -0.66
C ALA A 113 -14.01 -17.47 -1.47
N VAL A 114 -14.02 -16.29 -0.85
CA VAL A 114 -13.64 -15.01 -1.48
C VAL A 114 -12.18 -15.03 -1.91
N SER A 115 -11.26 -15.44 -1.03
CA SER A 115 -9.83 -15.52 -1.33
C SER A 115 -9.53 -16.53 -2.46
N GLN A 116 -10.17 -17.71 -2.44
CA GLN A 116 -10.01 -18.73 -3.49
C GLN A 116 -10.52 -18.26 -4.86
N ALA A 117 -11.54 -17.41 -4.88
CA ALA A 117 -12.07 -16.80 -6.10
C ALA A 117 -11.24 -15.59 -6.59
N GLY A 118 -10.20 -15.18 -5.86
CA GLY A 118 -9.33 -14.05 -6.20
C GLY A 118 -9.77 -12.71 -5.61
N GLY A 119 -10.74 -12.72 -4.70
CA GLY A 119 -11.12 -11.56 -3.91
C GLY A 119 -10.12 -11.26 -2.80
N ILE A 120 -10.48 -10.33 -1.90
CA ILE A 120 -9.59 -9.85 -0.83
C ILE A 120 -10.26 -10.08 0.52
N VAL A 121 -9.49 -10.46 1.53
CA VAL A 121 -10.01 -10.67 2.88
C VAL A 121 -9.19 -9.90 3.91
N GLY A 122 -9.87 -9.29 4.88
CA GLY A 122 -9.24 -8.52 5.93
C GLY A 122 -9.91 -8.73 7.29
N CYS A 123 -9.24 -8.29 8.35
CA CYS A 123 -9.80 -8.36 9.69
C CYS A 123 -9.25 -7.25 10.62
N PRO A 124 -9.97 -6.92 11.70
CA PRO A 124 -9.44 -6.11 12.80
C PRO A 124 -8.22 -6.73 13.48
N ALA A 125 -7.47 -5.91 14.24
CA ALA A 125 -6.28 -6.36 14.98
C ALA A 125 -6.61 -7.40 16.08
N ASP A 126 -7.77 -7.27 16.71
CA ASP A 126 -8.27 -8.08 17.82
C ASP A 126 -9.06 -9.33 17.38
N ALA A 127 -9.22 -9.55 16.07
CA ALA A 127 -9.84 -10.75 15.50
C ALA A 127 -9.20 -12.06 16.02
N VAL A 128 -9.93 -13.17 15.98
CA VAL A 128 -9.40 -14.47 16.43
C VAL A 128 -8.19 -14.89 15.59
N ARG A 129 -7.33 -15.73 16.17
CA ARG A 129 -6.03 -16.09 15.59
C ARG A 129 -6.17 -16.67 14.18
N GLU A 130 -7.16 -17.52 13.99
CA GLU A 130 -7.44 -18.22 12.74
C GLU A 130 -7.81 -17.23 11.63
N VAL A 131 -8.61 -16.20 11.95
CA VAL A 131 -9.00 -15.14 11.00
C VAL A 131 -7.81 -14.28 10.62
N ARG A 132 -7.00 -13.83 11.60
CA ARG A 132 -5.76 -13.08 11.30
C ARG A 132 -4.78 -13.87 10.46
N ALA A 133 -4.73 -15.19 10.63
CA ALA A 133 -3.86 -16.06 9.83
C ALA A 133 -4.36 -16.24 8.38
N ALA A 134 -5.65 -16.03 8.13
CA ALA A 134 -6.27 -16.15 6.81
C ALA A 134 -6.37 -14.81 6.06
N ALA A 135 -6.27 -13.68 6.75
CA ALA A 135 -6.45 -12.35 6.17
C ALA A 135 -5.27 -11.93 5.25
N ASP A 136 -5.58 -11.27 4.13
CA ASP A 136 -4.60 -10.58 3.28
C ASP A 136 -4.09 -9.30 3.97
N TYR A 137 -4.95 -8.70 4.81
CA TYR A 137 -4.63 -7.53 5.61
C TYR A 137 -5.21 -7.65 7.02
N VAL A 138 -4.32 -7.58 8.01
CA VAL A 138 -4.69 -7.44 9.42
C VAL A 138 -4.51 -5.97 9.79
N CYS A 139 -5.59 -5.33 10.23
CA CYS A 139 -5.53 -3.94 10.66
C CYS A 139 -4.61 -3.75 11.87
N ASN A 140 -4.15 -2.51 12.06
CA ASN A 140 -3.50 -2.08 13.29
C ASN A 140 -4.53 -1.60 14.33
N GLN A 141 -5.70 -1.15 13.88
CA GLN A 141 -6.82 -0.80 14.76
C GLN A 141 -7.67 -2.02 15.14
N ASP A 142 -8.21 -1.96 16.36
CA ASP A 142 -9.21 -2.91 16.86
C ASP A 142 -10.60 -2.64 16.27
N ALA A 143 -11.47 -3.64 16.36
CA ALA A 143 -12.84 -3.57 15.92
C ALA A 143 -13.63 -2.43 16.58
N GLY A 144 -14.46 -1.74 15.80
CA GLY A 144 -15.25 -0.61 16.28
C GLY A 144 -14.47 0.70 16.56
N ASP A 145 -13.13 0.70 16.41
CA ASP A 145 -12.27 1.87 16.64
C ASP A 145 -11.65 2.47 15.37
N GLY A 146 -12.10 2.03 14.20
CA GLY A 146 -11.64 2.50 12.89
C GLY A 146 -10.99 1.44 12.01
N ALA A 147 -11.05 0.15 12.39
CA ALA A 147 -10.48 -0.93 11.58
C ALA A 147 -11.14 -1.04 10.19
N GLY A 148 -12.46 -0.84 10.10
CA GLY A 148 -13.16 -0.83 8.82
C GLY A 148 -12.68 0.31 7.91
N ARG A 149 -12.45 1.50 8.47
CA ARG A 149 -11.86 2.64 7.78
C ARG A 149 -10.45 2.32 7.28
N GLU A 150 -9.60 1.78 8.14
CA GLU A 150 -8.22 1.41 7.80
C GLU A 150 -8.21 0.41 6.63
N PHE A 151 -9.01 -0.64 6.72
CA PHE A 151 -9.06 -1.67 5.68
C PHE A 151 -9.61 -1.12 4.36
N ILE A 152 -10.67 -0.31 4.38
CA ILE A 152 -11.22 0.32 3.16
C ILE A 152 -10.20 1.28 2.53
N GLU A 153 -9.47 2.08 3.31
CA GLU A 153 -8.42 2.93 2.77
C GLU A 153 -7.27 2.12 2.15
N TRP A 154 -6.85 1.04 2.82
CA TRP A 154 -5.86 0.13 2.27
C TRP A 154 -6.34 -0.56 0.98
N LEU A 155 -7.62 -0.94 0.94
CA LEU A 155 -8.25 -1.57 -0.21
C LEU A 155 -8.27 -0.64 -1.43
N LEU A 156 -8.61 0.63 -1.20
CA LEU A 156 -8.72 1.67 -2.24
C LEU A 156 -7.39 2.34 -2.57
N ALA A 157 -6.36 2.13 -1.74
CA ALA A 157 -5.04 2.68 -2.00
C ALA A 157 -4.54 2.20 -3.38
N PRO A 158 -3.97 3.09 -4.20
CA PRO A 158 -3.41 2.71 -5.49
C PRO A 158 -2.42 1.56 -5.30
N ARG A 159 -2.74 0.40 -5.88
CA ARG A 159 -1.77 -0.69 -5.94
C ARG A 159 -0.85 -0.42 -7.11
N VAL A 160 0.43 -0.22 -6.80
CA VAL A 160 1.48 -0.19 -7.81
C VAL A 160 1.47 -1.54 -8.52
N ASP A 161 1.12 -1.58 -9.81
CA ASP A 161 1.28 -2.80 -10.60
C ASP A 161 2.79 -3.07 -10.74
N GLU A 162 3.29 -4.02 -9.95
CA GLU A 162 4.70 -4.36 -9.95
C GLU A 162 5.20 -4.81 -11.33
N ASN A 163 4.35 -5.43 -12.14
CA ASN A 163 4.72 -5.85 -13.49
C ASN A 163 4.84 -4.63 -14.41
N GLU A 164 3.93 -3.67 -14.29
CA GLU A 164 4.01 -2.42 -15.02
C GLU A 164 5.26 -1.64 -14.63
N VAL A 165 5.54 -1.48 -13.34
CA VAL A 165 6.76 -0.79 -12.87
C VAL A 165 8.01 -1.51 -13.35
N ARG A 166 8.08 -2.85 -13.28
CA ARG A 166 9.21 -3.60 -13.84
C ARG A 166 9.37 -3.39 -15.34
N SER A 167 8.27 -3.33 -16.08
CA SER A 167 8.26 -3.05 -17.51
C SER A 167 8.80 -1.64 -17.81
N ARG A 168 8.32 -0.63 -17.07
CA ARG A 168 8.79 0.76 -17.16
C ARG A 168 10.29 0.87 -16.85
N ILE A 169 10.77 0.23 -15.79
CA ILE A 169 12.20 0.22 -15.44
C ILE A 169 13.04 -0.38 -16.57
N ARG A 170 12.64 -1.52 -17.14
CA ARG A 170 13.36 -2.13 -18.26
C ARG A 170 13.45 -1.19 -19.45
N GLN A 171 12.31 -0.62 -19.84
CA GLN A 171 12.24 0.35 -20.94
C GLN A 171 13.08 1.61 -20.65
N ALA A 172 13.09 2.08 -19.41
CA ALA A 172 13.92 3.22 -19.00
C ALA A 172 15.41 2.93 -19.14
N VAL A 173 15.87 1.76 -18.66
CA VAL A 173 17.27 1.35 -18.80
C VAL A 173 17.68 1.28 -20.27
N GLU A 174 16.88 0.62 -21.11
CA GLU A 174 17.15 0.50 -22.57
C GLU A 174 17.19 1.88 -23.24
N HIS A 175 16.26 2.77 -22.88
CA HIS A 175 16.21 4.13 -23.42
C HIS A 175 17.42 4.98 -22.96
N MET A 176 17.77 4.91 -21.67
CA MET A 176 18.91 5.63 -21.13
C MET A 176 20.21 5.15 -21.76
N GLU A 177 20.40 3.84 -21.96
CA GLU A 177 21.58 3.29 -22.63
C GLU A 177 21.76 3.88 -24.04
N GLN A 178 20.68 3.92 -24.83
CA GLN A 178 20.68 4.51 -26.18
C GLN A 178 20.94 6.02 -26.14
N MET A 179 20.28 6.75 -25.23
CA MET A 179 20.45 8.18 -25.07
C MET A 179 21.90 8.52 -24.72
N LEU A 180 22.47 7.84 -23.72
CA LEU A 180 23.81 8.13 -23.20
C LEU A 180 24.91 7.77 -24.20
N ALA A 181 24.69 6.78 -25.08
CA ALA A 181 25.60 6.47 -26.18
C ALA A 181 25.80 7.64 -27.17
N SER A 182 24.85 8.58 -27.24
CA SER A 182 24.98 9.80 -28.04
C SER A 182 25.74 10.93 -27.35
N ASN A 183 26.17 10.73 -26.10
CA ASN A 183 26.81 11.72 -25.25
C ASN A 183 26.03 13.05 -25.17
N PRO A 184 24.79 13.03 -24.60
CA PRO A 184 23.92 14.20 -24.55
C PRO A 184 24.56 15.32 -23.73
N GLU A 185 24.07 16.55 -23.85
CA GLU A 185 24.51 17.65 -22.98
C GLU A 185 24.00 17.48 -21.53
N ASP A 186 24.48 18.33 -20.61
CA ASP A 186 23.92 18.36 -19.26
C ASP A 186 22.56 19.06 -19.28
N GLY A 187 21.55 18.48 -18.63
CA GLY A 187 20.18 18.98 -18.68
C GLY A 187 19.15 18.00 -18.17
N VAL A 188 17.88 18.41 -18.26
CA VAL A 188 16.73 17.58 -17.93
C VAL A 188 16.03 17.19 -19.23
N TYR A 189 15.81 15.89 -19.39
CA TYR A 189 15.18 15.27 -20.55
C TYR A 189 13.86 14.64 -20.11
N GLU A 190 12.74 15.27 -20.49
CA GLU A 190 11.40 14.72 -20.32
C GLU A 190 11.16 13.71 -21.45
N THR A 191 11.39 12.42 -21.17
CA THR A 191 11.27 11.37 -22.19
C THR A 191 9.81 11.05 -22.49
N ASN A 192 9.00 10.84 -21.44
CA ASN A 192 7.58 10.53 -21.53
C ASN A 192 6.90 10.77 -20.15
N ASP A 193 5.60 10.47 -20.04
CA ASP A 193 4.79 10.73 -18.84
C ASP A 193 5.28 10.04 -17.55
N TRP A 194 6.15 9.03 -17.66
CA TRP A 194 6.61 8.22 -16.53
C TRP A 194 8.14 8.17 -16.39
N LEU A 195 8.91 8.78 -17.30
CA LEU A 195 10.38 8.83 -17.25
C LEU A 195 10.90 10.26 -17.49
N THR A 196 11.69 10.73 -16.54
CA THR A 196 12.54 11.92 -16.68
C THR A 196 13.99 11.53 -16.46
N VAL A 197 14.90 11.96 -17.33
CA VAL A 197 16.34 11.72 -17.18
C VAL A 197 17.05 13.04 -16.93
N THR A 198 17.83 13.15 -15.86
CA THR A 198 18.68 14.32 -15.57
C THR A 198 20.14 13.95 -15.77
N VAL A 199 20.81 14.59 -16.73
CA VAL A 199 22.25 14.47 -16.96
C VAL A 199 22.94 15.66 -16.30
N LYS A 200 23.92 15.40 -15.43
CA LYS A 200 24.61 16.48 -14.71
C LYS A 200 26.02 16.09 -14.30
N ARG A 201 26.87 17.11 -14.15
CA ARG A 201 28.14 17.00 -13.41
C ARG A 201 27.93 17.27 -11.93
N VAL A 202 28.49 16.40 -11.09
CA VAL A 202 28.47 16.52 -9.63
C VAL A 202 29.86 16.23 -9.07
N SER A 203 30.15 16.70 -7.86
CA SER A 203 31.34 16.27 -7.13
C SER A 203 30.96 15.16 -6.16
N THR A 204 31.73 14.08 -6.14
CA THR A 204 31.69 13.14 -5.03
C THR A 204 32.28 13.79 -3.77
N ASP A 205 31.90 13.28 -2.61
CA ASP A 205 32.43 13.73 -1.32
C ASP A 205 32.59 12.51 -0.38
N TYR A 206 33.29 12.69 0.72
CA TYR A 206 33.37 11.68 1.76
C TYR A 206 31.98 11.33 2.29
N ALA A 207 31.80 10.05 2.62
CA ALA A 207 30.54 9.55 3.12
C ALA A 207 29.99 10.44 4.25
N ALA A 208 30.83 10.89 5.20
CA ALA A 208 30.43 11.75 6.32
C ALA A 208 29.61 13.00 5.94
N ASN A 209 29.82 13.55 4.73
CA ASN A 209 29.15 14.76 4.24
C ASN A 209 27.90 14.49 3.39
N ARG A 210 27.55 13.22 3.20
CA ARG A 210 26.40 12.77 2.40
C ARG A 210 25.24 12.35 3.29
N LYS A 211 24.02 12.46 2.77
CA LYS A 211 22.77 12.08 3.44
C LYS A 211 22.20 10.82 2.83
N LEU A 212 21.54 10.03 3.68
CA LEU A 212 20.81 8.83 3.29
C LEU A 212 19.35 9.22 3.04
N GLU A 213 18.88 9.03 1.81
CA GLU A 213 17.57 9.48 1.34
C GLU A 213 16.76 8.36 0.68
N SER A 214 15.45 8.53 0.59
CA SER A 214 14.57 7.62 -0.16
C SER A 214 13.44 8.40 -0.82
N HIS A 215 12.94 7.87 -1.94
CA HIS A 215 11.82 8.41 -2.70
C HIS A 215 10.61 7.49 -2.62
N ARG A 216 9.38 8.01 -2.77
CA ARG A 216 8.16 7.20 -2.73
C ARG A 216 7.44 7.14 -4.08
N LYS A 217 7.53 8.20 -4.88
CA LYS A 217 6.85 8.30 -6.18
C LYS A 217 7.69 7.78 -7.34
N HIS A 218 9.00 7.64 -7.16
CA HIS A 218 9.91 7.22 -8.22
C HIS A 218 10.82 6.06 -7.79
N VAL A 219 11.16 5.23 -8.77
CA VAL A 219 12.35 4.40 -8.79
C VAL A 219 13.46 5.21 -9.45
N ASP A 220 14.64 5.23 -8.83
CA ASP A 220 15.78 5.97 -9.32
C ASP A 220 16.77 5.04 -10.02
N ILE A 221 17.18 5.41 -11.24
CA ILE A 221 18.22 4.74 -12.01
C ILE A 221 19.43 5.67 -12.02
N GLN A 222 20.43 5.32 -11.22
CA GLN A 222 21.67 6.10 -11.11
C GLN A 222 22.72 5.49 -12.04
N TRP A 223 23.15 6.24 -13.05
CA TRP A 223 24.06 5.79 -14.12
C TRP A 223 25.32 6.66 -14.18
N ILE A 224 26.51 6.05 -14.24
CA ILE A 224 27.77 6.77 -14.37
C ILE A 224 28.15 6.94 -15.85
N ILE A 225 28.20 8.19 -16.29
CA ILE A 225 28.66 8.57 -17.64
C ILE A 225 30.18 8.72 -17.65
N GLU A 226 30.75 9.39 -16.64
CA GLU A 226 32.21 9.60 -16.51
C GLU A 226 32.60 9.53 -15.02
N GLY A 227 33.69 8.82 -14.71
CA GLY A 227 34.25 8.72 -13.35
C GLY A 227 33.77 7.49 -12.57
N GLU A 228 33.73 7.62 -11.24
CA GLU A 228 33.27 6.56 -10.32
C GLU A 228 32.64 7.15 -9.06
N GLU A 229 31.67 6.44 -8.50
CA GLU A 229 31.09 6.76 -7.19
C GLU A 229 30.84 5.50 -6.38
N ALA A 230 30.75 5.65 -5.06
CA ALA A 230 30.13 4.68 -4.18
C ALA A 230 28.72 5.15 -3.79
N ILE A 231 27.85 4.17 -3.57
CA ILE A 231 26.49 4.37 -3.06
C ILE A 231 26.31 3.41 -1.89
N ASP A 232 25.98 3.94 -0.72
CA ASP A 232 25.53 3.12 0.40
C ASP A 232 24.01 2.96 0.34
N ILE A 233 23.51 1.74 0.54
CA ILE A 233 22.10 1.36 0.41
C ILE A 233 21.67 0.59 1.66
N ALA A 234 20.46 0.86 2.14
CA ALA A 234 19.80 0.10 3.19
C ALA A 234 18.27 0.08 3.00
N SER A 235 17.61 -0.94 3.55
CA SER A 235 16.15 -0.99 3.51
C SER A 235 15.54 0.03 4.47
N VAL A 236 14.57 0.82 4.00
CA VAL A 236 13.85 1.81 4.83
C VAL A 236 13.23 1.21 6.09
N SER A 237 12.77 -0.04 6.04
CA SER A 237 12.18 -0.74 7.19
C SER A 237 13.19 -1.02 8.32
N SER A 238 14.48 -0.95 8.01
CA SER A 238 15.56 -1.16 8.96
C SER A 238 16.10 0.14 9.55
N LEU A 239 15.60 1.32 9.15
CA LEU A 239 16.17 2.62 9.49
C LEU A 239 15.27 3.42 10.43
N SER A 240 15.88 4.38 11.14
CA SER A 240 15.18 5.40 11.91
C SER A 240 15.05 6.66 11.06
N LEU A 241 13.88 7.30 11.11
CA LEU A 241 13.58 8.49 10.33
C LEU A 241 14.29 9.71 10.93
N GLU A 242 15.08 10.42 10.12
CA GLU A 242 15.72 11.69 10.52
C GLU A 242 14.84 12.88 10.14
N THR A 243 14.37 12.92 8.88
CA THR A 243 13.45 13.95 8.38
C THR A 243 12.25 13.29 7.72
N PRO A 244 11.01 13.67 8.09
CA PRO A 244 9.80 13.16 7.47
C PRO A 244 9.75 13.38 5.96
N TYR A 245 8.98 12.52 5.29
CA TYR A 245 8.78 12.57 3.86
C TYR A 245 8.10 13.87 3.41
N ASP A 246 8.71 14.58 2.46
CA ASP A 246 8.11 15.72 1.76
C ASP A 246 7.47 15.26 0.43
N PRO A 247 6.14 15.36 0.27
CA PRO A 247 5.47 14.92 -0.94
C PRO A 247 5.72 15.82 -2.16
N LYS A 248 6.20 17.06 -2.00
CA LYS A 248 6.53 17.96 -3.11
C LYS A 248 7.85 17.58 -3.75
N GLU A 249 8.86 17.37 -2.92
CA GLU A 249 10.23 17.03 -3.35
C GLU A 249 10.43 15.51 -3.51
N ASP A 250 9.46 14.71 -3.08
CA ASP A 250 9.49 13.24 -3.08
C ASP A 250 10.69 12.68 -2.31
N VAL A 251 11.01 13.22 -1.12
CA VAL A 251 12.21 12.81 -0.37
C VAL A 251 11.94 12.64 1.12
N ALA A 252 12.53 11.61 1.72
CA ALA A 252 12.67 11.43 3.17
C ALA A 252 14.14 11.19 3.51
N PHE A 253 14.59 11.64 4.70
CA PHE A 253 15.97 11.43 5.16
C PHE A 253 16.02 10.50 6.37
N TRP A 254 17.06 9.69 6.44
CA TRP A 254 17.20 8.59 7.40
C TRP A 254 18.50 8.66 8.18
N GLU A 255 18.45 8.23 9.44
CA GLU A 255 19.64 8.05 10.24
C GLU A 255 20.53 6.94 9.65
N ARG A 256 21.84 7.21 9.61
CA ARG A 256 22.81 6.27 9.06
C ARG A 256 23.06 5.11 10.02
N LYS A 257 23.17 3.89 9.49
CA LYS A 257 23.55 2.69 10.26
C LYS A 257 24.91 2.16 9.81
N ALA A 258 25.56 1.40 10.69
CA ALA A 258 26.84 0.75 10.36
C ALA A 258 26.68 -0.39 9.33
N SER A 259 25.50 -1.03 9.28
CA SER A 259 25.22 -2.20 8.45
C SER A 259 24.53 -1.83 7.13
N MET A 260 25.16 -0.96 6.32
CA MET A 260 24.70 -0.62 4.97
C MET A 260 25.48 -1.41 3.91
N THR A 261 24.85 -1.68 2.78
CA THR A 261 25.52 -2.29 1.62
C THR A 261 26.15 -1.18 0.78
N ARG A 262 27.44 -1.30 0.47
CA ARG A 262 28.13 -0.39 -0.45
C ARG A 262 28.20 -0.99 -1.85
N VAL A 263 27.74 -0.23 -2.85
CA VAL A 263 27.91 -0.51 -4.27
C VAL A 263 28.87 0.52 -4.85
N VAL A 264 29.86 0.08 -5.64
CA VAL A 264 30.75 0.98 -6.37
C VAL A 264 30.36 0.94 -7.84
N LEU A 265 30.01 2.10 -8.38
CA LEU A 265 29.69 2.29 -9.78
C LEU A 265 30.87 2.95 -10.50
N ARG A 266 31.15 2.43 -11.69
CA ARG A 266 32.16 2.93 -12.63
C ARG A 266 31.48 3.36 -13.92
N GLU A 267 32.19 4.09 -14.77
CA GLU A 267 31.76 4.44 -16.11
C GLU A 267 31.03 3.30 -16.85
N GLY A 268 29.83 3.61 -17.36
CA GLY A 268 28.95 2.68 -18.06
C GLY A 268 28.08 1.80 -17.16
N SER A 269 28.32 1.75 -15.86
CA SER A 269 27.49 0.99 -14.92
C SER A 269 26.36 1.82 -14.32
N TYR A 270 25.31 1.13 -13.87
CA TYR A 270 24.16 1.74 -13.21
C TYR A 270 23.63 0.86 -12.07
N VAL A 271 22.81 1.47 -11.22
CA VAL A 271 22.00 0.76 -10.22
C VAL A 271 20.54 1.25 -10.30
N VAL A 272 19.61 0.36 -9.98
CA VAL A 272 18.18 0.66 -9.85
C VAL A 272 17.81 0.64 -8.36
N LEU A 273 17.21 1.73 -7.89
CA LEU A 273 16.92 1.99 -6.47
C LEU A 273 15.41 2.16 -6.31
N TYR A 274 14.77 1.20 -5.63
CA TYR A 274 13.33 1.21 -5.42
C TYR A 274 12.95 2.12 -4.24
N PRO A 275 11.65 2.49 -4.09
CA PRO A 275 11.19 3.28 -2.96
C PRO A 275 11.55 2.75 -1.56
N LYS A 276 11.77 1.44 -1.45
CA LYS A 276 12.17 0.77 -0.21
C LYS A 276 13.68 0.79 0.06
N ASP A 277 14.47 1.26 -0.91
CA ASP A 277 15.93 1.31 -0.89
C ASP A 277 16.36 2.73 -0.56
N ALA A 278 16.55 3.01 0.73
CA ALA A 278 17.23 4.23 1.14
C ALA A 278 18.67 4.17 0.65
N HIS A 279 19.14 5.23 0.02
CA HIS A 279 20.43 5.26 -0.63
C HIS A 279 21.13 6.60 -0.44
N MET A 280 22.45 6.58 -0.57
CA MET A 280 23.32 7.73 -0.34
C MET A 280 24.32 7.82 -1.48
N PRO A 281 24.00 8.59 -2.54
CA PRO A 281 24.81 8.65 -3.75
C PRO A 281 25.95 9.66 -3.62
N CYS A 282 26.82 9.70 -4.64
CA CYS A 282 27.98 10.58 -4.76
C CYS A 282 28.98 10.48 -3.59
N ILE A 283 29.20 9.26 -3.08
CA ILE A 283 30.30 8.99 -2.16
C ILE A 283 31.59 8.80 -2.96
N ALA A 284 32.67 9.43 -2.54
CA ALA A 284 33.99 9.20 -3.11
C ALA A 284 34.45 7.76 -2.88
N VAL A 285 34.90 7.08 -3.94
CA VAL A 285 35.49 5.73 -3.84
C VAL A 285 36.87 5.80 -3.19
N SER A 286 37.64 6.82 -3.55
CA SER A 286 38.99 7.09 -3.03
C SER A 286 39.07 8.52 -2.49
N GLU A 287 39.10 9.51 -3.37
CA GLU A 287 39.08 10.94 -3.06
C GLU A 287 37.93 11.66 -3.79
N PRO A 288 37.43 12.79 -3.24
CA PRO A 288 36.44 13.62 -3.92
C PRO A 288 36.87 14.00 -5.34
N ALA A 289 36.01 13.73 -6.31
CA ALA A 289 36.27 13.97 -7.72
C ALA A 289 35.01 14.46 -8.43
N ALA A 290 35.20 15.22 -9.51
CA ALA A 290 34.12 15.56 -10.41
C ALA A 290 33.74 14.31 -11.23
N ILE A 291 32.46 13.99 -11.25
CA ILE A 291 31.89 12.89 -12.02
C ILE A 291 30.72 13.40 -12.86
N ARG A 292 30.35 12.61 -13.86
CA ARG A 292 29.19 12.88 -14.69
C ARG A 292 28.21 11.73 -14.59
N VAL A 293 26.97 12.04 -14.23
CA VAL A 293 25.94 11.06 -13.94
C VAL A 293 24.65 11.37 -14.70
N ALA A 294 23.90 10.31 -15.00
CA ALA A 294 22.50 10.41 -15.39
C ALA A 294 21.63 9.78 -14.30
N ILE A 295 20.55 10.49 -13.95
CA ILE A 295 19.56 10.03 -12.98
C ILE A 295 18.23 9.90 -13.71
N GLY A 296 17.79 8.66 -13.94
CA GLY A 296 16.46 8.36 -14.46
C GLY A 296 15.46 8.24 -13.32
N LYS A 297 14.38 9.03 -13.35
CA LYS A 297 13.26 8.92 -12.41
C LYS A 297 12.09 8.23 -13.09
N VAL A 298 11.79 7.01 -12.65
CA VAL A 298 10.70 6.18 -13.18
C VAL A 298 9.52 6.24 -12.22
N ARG A 299 8.39 6.79 -12.66
CA ARG A 299 7.19 6.95 -11.83
C ARG A 299 6.55 5.60 -11.50
N VAL A 300 6.29 5.34 -10.21
CA VAL A 300 5.71 4.07 -9.73
C VAL A 300 4.17 4.05 -9.67
N GLY A 301 3.50 5.21 -9.74
CA GLY A 301 2.04 5.34 -9.76
C GLY A 301 1.59 6.73 -10.18
#